data_AF-P24809-F1
#
_entry.id   AF-P24809-F1
#
_cell.length_a   1.000
_cell.length_b   1.000
_cell.length_c   1.000
_cell.angle_alpha   90.00
_cell.angle_beta   90.00
_cell.angle_gamma   90.00
#
_symmetry.space_group_name_H-M   'P 1'
#
loop_
_entity.id
_entity.type
_entity.pdbx_description
1 polymer ?
#
loop_
_entity_poly.entity_id
_entity_poly.type
_entity_poly.pdbx_seq_one_letter_code
_entity_poly.pdbx_strand_id
1 'polypeptide(L)'
;MVTVEERLDNLEKKVEKQAFQLRLVQQLAADYDRFGLFDQVLAYDLSEKQYQELRELTSQYTDKIKNGEEVSLHNFTEEFKRILKDIEKEVDFEKFISLWLKGPEEGFGFSKALHNHFFN
;
A
#
# COMPACT_ATOMS: atom_id res chain seq x y z
N MET A 1 24.70 -22.06 0.98
CA MET A 1 25.47 -21.12 0.14
C MET A 1 24.52 -20.65 -0.93
N VAL A 2 24.22 -19.36 -1.02
CA VAL A 2 23.27 -18.83 -2.03
C VAL A 2 23.90 -19.02 -3.42
N THR A 3 23.16 -19.60 -4.36
CA THR A 3 23.66 -19.84 -5.72
C THR A 3 23.86 -18.52 -6.47
N VAL A 4 24.64 -18.52 -7.56
CA VAL A 4 24.78 -17.33 -8.42
C VAL A 4 23.41 -16.93 -8.98
N GLU A 5 22.59 -17.91 -9.36
CA GLU A 5 21.24 -17.70 -9.86
C GLU A 5 20.34 -17.03 -8.82
N GLU A 6 20.32 -17.52 -7.58
CA GLU A 6 19.58 -16.89 -6.47
C GLU A 6 20.08 -15.47 -6.17
N ARG A 7 21.38 -15.21 -6.31
CA ARG A 7 21.93 -13.86 -6.17
C ARG A 7 21.45 -12.92 -7.28
N LEU A 8 21.44 -13.39 -8.51
CA LEU A 8 20.97 -12.60 -9.67
C LEU A 8 19.47 -12.30 -9.56
N ASP A 9 18.64 -13.29 -9.22
CA ASP A 9 17.21 -13.11 -8.98
C ASP A 9 16.92 -12.10 -7.85
N ASN A 10 17.68 -12.16 -6.75
CA ASN A 10 17.56 -11.18 -5.67
C ASN A 10 17.99 -9.76 -6.10
N LEU A 11 18.99 -9.63 -6.97
CA LEU A 11 19.41 -8.33 -7.51
C LEU A 11 18.37 -7.76 -8.48
N GLU A 12 17.79 -8.61 -9.34
CA GLU A 12 16.73 -8.23 -10.27
C GLU A 12 15.52 -7.66 -9.51
N LYS A 13 15.02 -8.38 -8.50
CA LYS A 13 13.92 -7.91 -7.63
C LYS A 13 14.22 -6.58 -6.93
N LYS A 14 15.48 -6.36 -6.51
CA LYS A 14 15.91 -5.08 -5.91
C LYS A 14 15.89 -3.95 -6.93
N VAL A 15 16.37 -4.19 -8.14
CA VAL A 15 16.38 -3.21 -9.23
C VAL A 15 14.95 -2.85 -9.64
N GLU A 16 14.05 -3.84 -9.78
CA GLU A 16 12.64 -3.62 -10.09
C GLU A 16 11.95 -2.76 -9.02
N LYS A 17 12.18 -3.07 -7.73
CA LYS A 17 11.65 -2.29 -6.62
C LYS A 17 12.15 -0.85 -6.64
N GLN A 18 13.45 -0.63 -6.85
CA GLN A 18 14.02 0.70 -6.96
C GLN A 18 13.48 1.48 -8.16
N ALA A 19 13.30 0.82 -9.31
CA ALA A 19 12.71 1.42 -10.50
C ALA A 19 11.25 1.84 -10.25
N PHE A 20 10.46 1.01 -9.55
CA PHE A 20 9.11 1.37 -9.12
C PHE A 20 9.11 2.59 -8.19
N GLN A 21 9.94 2.58 -7.15
CA GLN A 21 10.06 3.71 -6.21
C GLN A 21 10.46 5.01 -6.92
N LEU A 22 11.38 4.95 -7.89
CA LEU A 22 11.76 6.12 -8.67
C LEU A 22 10.57 6.68 -9.46
N ARG A 23 9.72 5.82 -10.05
CA ARG A 23 8.49 6.28 -10.73
C ARG A 23 7.54 7.00 -9.78
N LEU A 24 7.38 6.50 -8.55
CA LEU A 24 6.55 7.14 -7.53
C LEU A 24 7.09 8.52 -7.13
N VAL A 25 8.39 8.63 -6.91
CA VAL A 25 9.06 9.91 -6.59
C VAL A 25 8.87 10.92 -7.73
N GLN A 26 9.00 10.48 -8.99
CA GLN A 26 8.76 11.34 -10.15
C GLN A 26 7.30 11.83 -10.21
N GLN A 27 6.34 10.99 -9.85
CA GLN A 27 4.92 11.37 -9.77
C GLN A 27 4.68 12.37 -8.63
N LEU A 28 5.22 12.12 -7.43
CA LEU A 28 5.18 13.06 -6.30
C LEU A 28 5.76 14.42 -6.66
N ALA A 29 6.89 14.45 -7.38
CA ALA A 29 7.53 15.68 -7.80
C ALA A 29 6.71 16.45 -8.86
N ALA A 30 5.91 15.75 -9.66
CA ALA A 30 5.07 16.36 -10.68
C ALA A 30 3.80 17.01 -10.09
N ASP A 31 3.19 16.38 -9.09
CA ASP A 31 1.94 16.84 -8.47
C ASP A 31 1.78 16.20 -7.07
N TYR A 32 2.39 16.84 -6.07
CA TYR A 32 2.40 16.33 -4.70
C TYR A 32 0.99 16.23 -4.12
N ASP A 33 0.14 17.23 -4.35
CA ASP A 33 -1.23 17.27 -3.82
C ASP A 33 -2.05 16.08 -4.32
N ARG A 34 -1.88 15.71 -5.59
CA ARG A 34 -2.54 14.55 -6.18
C ARG A 34 -1.92 13.21 -5.76
N PHE A 35 -0.61 13.15 -5.61
CA PHE A 35 0.13 11.90 -5.44
C PHE A 35 0.70 11.67 -4.04
N GLY A 36 0.40 12.52 -3.06
CA GLY A 36 0.95 12.47 -1.70
C GLY A 36 0.81 11.11 -0.99
N LEU A 37 -0.13 10.26 -1.41
CA LEU A 37 -0.21 8.87 -0.94
C LEU A 37 1.03 8.03 -1.22
N PHE A 38 1.76 8.35 -2.27
CA PHE A 38 2.98 7.64 -2.62
C PHE A 38 4.07 7.83 -1.58
N ASP A 39 3.99 8.86 -0.73
CA ASP A 39 4.85 8.97 0.45
C ASP A 39 4.67 7.75 1.36
N GLN A 40 3.46 7.20 1.51
CA GLN A 40 3.25 6.00 2.31
C GLN A 40 3.87 4.77 1.63
N VAL A 41 3.67 4.63 0.31
CA VAL A 41 4.25 3.53 -0.47
C VAL A 41 5.79 3.53 -0.37
N LEU A 42 6.40 4.71 -0.42
CA LEU A 42 7.84 4.91 -0.27
C LEU A 42 8.29 4.70 1.19
N ALA A 43 7.58 5.27 2.17
CA ALA A 43 7.94 5.17 3.58
C ALA A 43 7.96 3.73 4.07
N TYR A 44 7.00 2.92 3.62
CA TYR A 44 6.93 1.48 3.94
C TYR A 44 7.72 0.60 2.98
N ASP A 45 8.48 1.19 2.05
CA ASP A 45 9.38 0.45 1.16
C ASP A 45 8.64 -0.68 0.41
N LEU A 46 7.46 -0.37 -0.16
CA LEU A 46 6.64 -1.37 -0.83
C LEU A 46 7.20 -1.71 -2.22
N SER A 47 7.05 -2.98 -2.62
CA SER A 47 7.21 -3.39 -4.01
C SER A 47 5.98 -3.00 -4.85
N GLU A 48 6.14 -2.96 -6.18
CA GLU A 48 5.03 -2.70 -7.10
C GLU A 48 3.91 -3.72 -6.93
N LYS A 49 4.25 -4.99 -6.75
CA LYS A 49 3.29 -6.07 -6.50
C LYS A 49 2.46 -5.81 -5.24
N GLN A 50 3.11 -5.53 -4.10
CA GLN A 50 2.41 -5.23 -2.85
C GLN A 50 1.50 -4.02 -3.00
N TYR A 51 1.98 -2.96 -3.65
CA TYR A 51 1.18 -1.77 -3.91
C TYR A 51 -0.09 -2.09 -4.72
N GLN A 52 0.02 -2.85 -5.81
CA GLN A 52 -1.15 -3.22 -6.63
C GLN A 52 -2.11 -4.15 -5.87
N GLU A 53 -1.60 -5.13 -5.12
CA GLU A 53 -2.42 -6.03 -4.30
C GLU A 53 -3.20 -5.25 -3.22
N LEU A 54 -2.56 -4.29 -2.53
CA LEU A 54 -3.24 -3.43 -1.56
C LEU A 54 -4.29 -2.53 -2.20
N ARG A 55 -4.00 -1.99 -3.39
CA ARG A 55 -4.96 -1.19 -4.16
C ARG A 55 -6.18 -2.01 -4.57
N GLU A 56 -5.96 -3.23 -5.04
CA GLU A 56 -7.02 -4.17 -5.41
C GLU A 56 -7.87 -4.54 -4.19
N LEU A 57 -7.23 -4.91 -3.07
CA LEU A 57 -7.91 -5.18 -1.79
C LEU A 57 -8.80 -4.01 -1.36
N THR A 58 -8.26 -2.78 -1.45
CA THR A 58 -9.00 -1.56 -1.11
C THR A 58 -10.20 -1.34 -2.02
N SER A 59 -10.07 -1.60 -3.32
CA SER A 59 -11.19 -1.53 -4.27
C SER A 59 -12.26 -2.56 -3.96
N GLN A 60 -11.88 -3.81 -3.71
CA GLN A 60 -12.80 -4.90 -3.40
C GLN A 60 -13.64 -4.59 -2.16
N TYR A 61 -13.00 -4.13 -1.07
CA TYR A 61 -13.71 -3.72 0.15
C TYR A 61 -14.58 -2.48 -0.05
N THR A 62 -14.15 -1.53 -0.88
CA THR A 62 -14.97 -0.35 -1.22
C THR A 62 -16.23 -0.77 -1.98
N ASP A 63 -16.12 -1.74 -2.89
CA ASP A 63 -17.26 -2.22 -3.67
C ASP A 63 -18.22 -3.07 -2.82
N LYS A 64 -17.71 -3.86 -1.87
CA LYS A 64 -18.53 -4.53 -0.83
C LYS A 64 -19.41 -3.52 -0.07
N ILE A 65 -18.82 -2.42 0.41
CA ILE A 65 -19.60 -1.34 1.07
C ILE A 65 -20.68 -0.78 0.15
N LYS A 66 -20.35 -0.48 -1.11
CA LYS A 66 -21.32 0.06 -2.09
C LYS A 66 -22.49 -0.90 -2.36
N ASN A 67 -22.22 -2.21 -2.31
CA ASN A 67 -23.23 -3.24 -2.50
C ASN A 67 -24.02 -3.58 -1.22
N GLY A 68 -23.73 -2.90 -0.09
CA GLY A 68 -24.37 -3.16 1.20
C GLY A 68 -23.91 -4.44 1.88
N GLU A 69 -22.76 -4.99 1.48
CA GLU A 69 -22.14 -6.13 2.16
C GLU A 69 -21.45 -5.67 3.46
N GLU A 70 -21.49 -6.52 4.49
CA GLU A 70 -20.77 -6.27 5.73
C GLU A 70 -19.27 -6.44 5.53
N VAL A 71 -18.51 -5.42 5.93
CA VAL A 71 -17.05 -5.46 5.99
C VAL A 71 -16.57 -5.08 7.38
N SER A 72 -15.48 -5.70 7.83
CA SER A 72 -14.87 -5.42 9.13
C SER A 72 -13.43 -4.93 8.99
N LEU A 73 -13.02 -4.03 9.87
CA LEU A 73 -11.64 -3.57 9.95
C LEU A 73 -10.70 -4.75 10.23
N HIS A 74 -11.11 -5.69 11.10
CA HIS A 74 -10.32 -6.88 11.41
C HIS A 74 -9.96 -7.69 10.15
N ASN A 75 -10.95 -8.06 9.32
CA ASN A 75 -10.69 -8.84 8.11
C ASN A 75 -9.84 -8.05 7.11
N PHE A 76 -10.11 -6.75 6.96
CA PHE A 76 -9.31 -5.88 6.10
C PHE A 76 -7.85 -5.85 6.57
N THR A 77 -7.61 -5.66 7.87
CA THR A 77 -6.26 -5.62 8.45
C THR A 77 -5.52 -6.94 8.28
N GLU A 78 -6.17 -8.09 8.46
CA GLU A 78 -5.51 -9.39 8.28
C GLU A 78 -5.14 -9.66 6.81
N GLU A 79 -6.00 -9.30 5.86
CA GLU A 79 -5.67 -9.39 4.43
C GLU A 79 -4.57 -8.41 4.03
N PHE A 80 -4.58 -7.19 4.61
CA PHE A 80 -3.55 -6.17 4.41
C PHE A 80 -2.18 -6.64 4.93
N LYS A 81 -2.13 -7.23 6.13
CA LYS A 81 -0.92 -7.84 6.71
C LYS A 81 -0.39 -8.98 5.85
N ARG A 82 -1.27 -9.83 5.31
CA ARG A 82 -0.87 -10.95 4.45
C ARG A 82 -0.13 -10.49 3.19
N ILE A 83 -0.57 -9.38 2.58
CA ILE A 83 0.12 -8.77 1.43
C ILE A 83 1.49 -8.21 1.84
N LEU A 84 1.59 -7.68 3.06
CA LEU A 84 2.82 -7.10 3.60
C LEU A 84 3.70 -8.06 4.41
N LYS A 85 3.45 -9.37 4.36
CA LYS A 85 4.15 -10.36 5.20
C LYS A 85 5.68 -10.36 5.07
N ASP A 86 6.20 -9.89 3.94
CA ASP A 86 7.63 -9.88 3.61
C ASP A 86 8.27 -8.48 3.81
N ILE A 87 7.59 -7.55 4.49
CA ILE A 87 8.14 -6.23 4.79
C ILE A 87 9.19 -6.34 5.92
N GLU A 88 10.37 -5.77 5.70
CA GLU A 88 11.47 -5.81 6.69
C GLU A 88 11.27 -4.80 7.83
N LYS A 89 10.42 -3.80 7.64
CA LYS A 89 10.17 -2.72 8.60
C LYS A 89 9.12 -3.13 9.64
N GLU A 90 9.29 -2.68 10.88
CA GLU A 90 8.22 -2.70 11.87
C GLU A 90 7.10 -1.74 11.43
N VAL A 91 5.86 -2.23 11.38
CA VAL A 91 4.71 -1.48 10.86
C VAL A 91 3.63 -1.39 11.92
N ASP A 92 3.25 -0.15 12.27
CA ASP A 92 1.98 0.12 12.93
C ASP A 92 0.87 0.04 11.89
N PHE A 93 0.25 -1.14 11.78
CA PHE A 93 -0.76 -1.42 10.76
C PHE A 93 -2.02 -0.58 10.93
N GLU A 94 -2.39 -0.21 12.15
CA GLU A 94 -3.59 0.61 12.38
C GLU A 94 -3.37 2.02 11.82
N LYS A 95 -2.24 2.64 12.19
CA LYS A 95 -1.84 3.94 11.65
C LYS A 95 -1.66 3.89 10.13
N PHE A 96 -1.02 2.85 9.62
CA PHE A 96 -0.79 2.71 8.19
C PHE A 96 -2.10 2.56 7.42
N ILE A 97 -3.01 1.69 7.85
CA ILE A 97 -4.31 1.51 7.20
C ILE A 97 -5.12 2.81 7.23
N SER A 98 -5.13 3.52 8.35
CA SER A 98 -5.84 4.80 8.45
C SER A 98 -5.31 5.83 7.45
N LEU A 99 -3.98 6.01 7.38
CA LEU A 99 -3.33 6.91 6.42
C LEU A 99 -3.51 6.46 4.96
N TRP A 100 -3.44 5.16 4.70
CA TRP A 100 -3.66 4.57 3.38
C TRP A 100 -5.07 4.90 2.85
N LEU A 101 -6.09 4.80 3.71
CA LEU A 101 -7.49 5.00 3.32
C LEU A 101 -7.90 6.47 3.26
N LYS A 102 -7.43 7.32 4.20
CA LYS A 102 -7.79 8.75 4.26
C LYS A 102 -6.87 9.65 3.44
N GLY A 103 -5.60 9.29 3.35
CA GLY A 103 -4.52 10.17 2.90
C GLY A 103 -3.89 10.99 4.02
N PRO A 104 -2.80 11.73 3.72
CA PRO A 104 -2.23 12.70 4.64
C PRO A 104 -3.24 13.84 4.93
N GLU A 105 -2.97 14.71 5.90
CA GLU A 105 -3.94 15.71 6.38
C GLU A 105 -4.57 16.57 5.26
N GLU A 106 -3.83 16.82 4.18
CA GLU A 106 -4.27 17.61 3.01
C GLU A 106 -4.43 16.79 1.71
N GLY A 107 -4.18 15.47 1.76
CA GLY A 107 -4.20 14.60 0.59
C GLY A 107 -5.45 13.73 0.49
N PHE A 108 -5.58 13.06 -0.65
CA PHE A 108 -6.63 12.04 -0.87
C PHE A 108 -6.08 10.67 -0.55
N GLY A 109 -6.85 9.83 0.16
CA GLY A 109 -6.58 8.40 0.35
C GLY A 109 -7.12 7.50 -0.77
N PHE A 110 -6.85 6.19 -0.66
CA PHE A 110 -7.37 5.23 -1.64
C PHE A 110 -8.88 5.00 -1.50
N SER A 111 -9.45 5.21 -0.30
CA SER A 111 -10.90 5.10 -0.09
C SER A 111 -11.35 5.80 1.18
N LYS A 112 -11.81 7.05 1.02
CA LYS A 112 -12.45 7.82 2.11
C LYS A 112 -13.68 7.11 2.67
N ALA A 113 -14.41 6.37 1.84
CA ALA A 113 -15.58 5.60 2.27
C ALA A 113 -15.19 4.49 3.26
N LEU A 114 -14.15 3.71 2.94
CA LEU A 114 -13.63 2.70 3.86
C LEU A 114 -13.03 3.32 5.12
N HIS A 115 -12.32 4.45 4.99
CA HIS A 115 -11.79 5.16 6.16
C HIS A 115 -12.93 5.53 7.12
N ASN A 116 -13.97 6.17 6.60
CA ASN A 116 -15.13 6.54 7.40
C ASN A 116 -15.84 5.33 8.01
N HIS A 117 -15.97 4.21 7.29
CA HIS A 117 -16.63 3.00 7.79
C HIS A 117 -15.84 2.32 8.93
N PHE A 118 -14.51 2.37 8.89
CA PHE A 118 -13.67 1.70 9.88
C PHE A 118 -13.32 2.55 11.10
N PHE A 119 -13.21 3.87 10.94
CA PHE A 119 -12.62 4.76 11.96
C PHE A 119 -13.54 5.89 12.45
N ASN A 120 -14.75 6.05 11.90
CA ASN A 120 -15.75 7.03 12.34
C ASN A 120 -17.08 6.35 12.71
#